data_AF-A0A7Z9SC65-F1
#
_entry.id   AF-A0A7Z9SC65-F1
#
_cell.length_a   1.000
_cell.length_b   1.000
_cell.length_c   1.000
_cell.angle_alpha   90.00
_cell.angle_beta   90.00
_cell.angle_gamma   90.00
#
_symmetry.space_group_name_H-M   'P 1'
#
loop_
_entity.id
_entity.type
_entity.pdbx_description
1 polymer ?
#
loop_
_entity_poly.entity_id
_entity_poly.type
_entity_poly.pdbx_seq_one_letter_code
_entity_poly.pdbx_strand_id
1 'polypeptide(L)'
;AMKRRGKADLGEKTMLDVLIPVSNELKKLSDQDDVKNTAEKIKEVAEKGMLSTKDLIATKGRASFLGDRAKGHIDPGARSSQLAIEAICNSILNK
;
A
#
# COMPACT_ATOMS: atom_id res chain seq x y z
N ALA A 1 10.00 0.25 -10.57
CA ALA A 1 9.41 -0.32 -11.80
C ALA A 1 7.93 0.05 -11.99
N MET A 2 7.07 -0.17 -10.98
CA MET A 2 5.62 0.06 -11.08
C MET A 2 5.23 1.52 -11.37
N LYS A 3 5.81 2.50 -10.67
CA LYS A 3 5.63 3.94 -10.97
C LYS A 3 5.83 4.26 -12.46
N ARG A 4 6.93 3.78 -13.05
CA ARG A 4 7.27 4.01 -14.46
C ARG A 4 6.26 3.37 -15.41
N ARG A 5 5.78 2.15 -15.09
CA ARG A 5 4.82 1.44 -15.96
C ARG A 5 3.41 2.01 -15.86
N GLY A 6 2.95 2.36 -14.66
CA GLY A 6 1.62 2.91 -14.41
C GLY A 6 1.52 4.43 -14.61
N LYS A 7 2.66 5.13 -14.71
CA LYS A 7 2.74 6.61 -14.68
C LYS A 7 1.92 7.18 -13.52
N ALA A 8 2.08 6.54 -12.35
CA ALA A 8 1.32 6.83 -11.16
C ALA A 8 2.24 7.11 -9.95
N ASP A 9 1.76 7.87 -8.98
CA ASP A 9 2.45 8.19 -7.72
C ASP A 9 1.52 8.05 -6.49
N LEU A 10 2.04 8.38 -5.31
CA LEU A 10 1.32 8.48 -4.06
C LEU A 10 0.21 9.53 -4.16
N GLY A 11 -0.96 9.23 -3.60
CA GLY A 11 -2.15 10.09 -3.64
C GLY A 11 -3.04 9.88 -4.86
N GLU A 12 -2.69 8.96 -5.76
CA GLU A 12 -3.44 8.74 -7.01
C GLU A 12 -4.46 7.59 -6.96
N LYS A 13 -4.72 7.07 -5.75
CA LYS A 13 -5.69 6.01 -5.47
C LYS A 13 -5.37 4.72 -6.22
N THR A 14 -4.16 4.20 -6.02
CA THR A 14 -3.68 2.97 -6.66
C THR A 14 -2.92 2.08 -5.66
N MET A 15 -2.44 0.92 -6.12
CA MET A 15 -1.53 0.08 -5.34
C MET A 15 -0.27 0.80 -4.82
N LEU A 16 0.13 1.91 -5.43
CA LEU A 16 1.30 2.67 -5.00
C LEU A 16 1.11 3.38 -3.66
N ASP A 17 -0.14 3.63 -3.27
CA ASP A 17 -0.49 4.14 -1.94
C ASP A 17 -0.17 3.15 -0.81
N VAL A 18 0.08 1.88 -1.16
CA VAL A 18 0.58 0.84 -0.26
C VAL A 18 2.07 0.60 -0.46
N LEU A 19 2.50 0.39 -1.72
CA LEU A 19 3.87 -0.03 -2.02
C LEU A 19 4.93 1.03 -1.70
N ILE A 20 4.62 2.32 -1.89
CA ILE A 20 5.59 3.39 -1.62
C ILE A 20 5.82 3.53 -0.11
N PRO A 21 4.77 3.68 0.75
CA PRO A 21 4.97 3.72 2.20
C PRO A 21 5.69 2.49 2.74
N VAL A 22 5.32 1.29 2.28
CA VAL A 22 5.97 0.04 2.70
C VAL A 22 7.45 0.02 2.30
N SER A 23 7.78 0.39 1.06
CA SER A 23 9.18 0.45 0.63
C SER A 23 9.99 1.48 1.43
N ASN A 24 9.39 2.61 1.80
CA ASN A 24 10.06 3.62 2.61
C ASN A 24 10.28 3.12 4.04
N GLU A 25 9.30 2.45 4.63
CA GLU A 25 9.44 1.91 5.98
C GLU A 25 10.47 0.77 6.05
N LEU A 26 10.48 -0.14 5.06
CA LEU A 26 11.52 -1.17 4.96
C LEU A 26 12.93 -0.57 4.91
N LYS A 27 13.12 0.56 4.22
CA LYS A 27 14.42 1.26 4.18
C LYS A 27 14.80 1.91 5.50
N LYS A 28 13.84 2.36 6.31
CA LYS A 28 14.13 2.93 7.64
C LYS A 28 14.49 1.84 8.65
N LEU A 29 13.92 0.66 8.48
CA LEU A 29 14.10 -0.48 9.38
C LEU A 29 15.25 -1.40 8.92
N SER A 30 15.95 -1.10 7.83
CA SER A 30 16.97 -1.98 7.24
C SER A 30 18.13 -2.32 8.18
N ASP A 31 18.41 -1.42 9.12
CA ASP A 31 19.53 -1.54 10.06
C ASP A 31 19.10 -2.16 11.41
N GLN A 32 17.83 -2.55 11.55
CA GLN A 32 17.31 -3.18 12.76
C GLN A 32 17.40 -4.70 12.65
N ASP A 33 17.97 -5.34 13.67
CA ASP A 33 18.10 -6.81 13.73
C ASP A 33 16.85 -7.49 14.32
N ASP A 34 15.67 -6.87 14.15
CA ASP A 34 14.39 -7.40 14.62
C ASP A 34 13.41 -7.53 13.46
N VAL A 35 13.46 -8.72 12.84
CA VAL A 35 12.64 -9.08 11.69
C VAL A 35 11.16 -9.18 12.06
N LYS A 36 10.81 -9.57 13.29
CA LYS A 36 9.41 -9.69 13.74
C LYS A 36 8.79 -8.31 13.93
N ASN A 37 9.46 -7.41 14.65
CA ASN A 37 9.02 -6.02 14.78
C ASN A 37 8.93 -5.32 13.41
N THR A 38 9.88 -5.62 12.51
CA THR A 38 9.81 -5.12 11.13
C THR A 38 8.54 -5.62 10.43
N ALA A 39 8.22 -6.92 10.51
CA ALA A 39 7.01 -7.46 9.90
C ALA A 39 5.71 -6.84 10.46
N GLU A 40 5.64 -6.58 11.77
CA GLU A 40 4.49 -5.91 12.39
C GLU A 40 4.30 -4.49 11.86
N LYS A 41 5.37 -3.68 11.87
CA LYS A 41 5.33 -2.30 11.35
C LYS A 41 4.97 -2.24 9.88
N ILE A 42 5.52 -3.16 9.07
CA ILE A 42 5.20 -3.23 7.64
C ILE A 42 3.73 -3.59 7.41
N LYS A 43 3.15 -4.49 8.23
CA LYS A 43 1.72 -4.81 8.16
C LYS A 43 0.86 -3.58 8.44
N GLU A 44 1.19 -2.83 9.49
CA GLU A 44 0.49 -1.60 9.87
C GLU A 44 0.58 -0.52 8.78
N VAL A 45 1.77 -0.31 8.20
CA VAL A 45 1.96 0.67 7.11
C VAL A 45 1.18 0.28 5.86
N ALA A 46 1.14 -1.01 5.53
CA ALA A 46 0.36 -1.49 4.38
C ALA A 46 -1.14 -1.28 4.59
N GLU A 47 -1.65 -1.54 5.80
CA GLU A 47 -3.05 -1.30 6.17
C GLU A 47 -3.41 0.18 6.10
N LYS A 48 -2.60 1.06 6.69
CA LYS A 48 -2.78 2.51 6.62
C LYS A 48 -2.79 3.02 5.19
N GLY A 49 -1.86 2.56 4.36
CA GLY A 49 -1.79 2.91 2.94
C GLY A 49 -3.06 2.53 2.19
N MET A 50 -3.56 1.30 2.40
CA MET A 50 -4.80 0.82 1.80
C MET A 50 -6.02 1.64 2.26
N LEU A 51 -6.15 1.88 3.57
CA LEU A 51 -7.27 2.66 4.13
C LEU A 51 -7.26 4.11 3.62
N SER A 52 -6.08 4.71 3.47
CA SER A 52 -5.95 6.08 2.95
C SER A 52 -6.60 6.25 1.58
N THR A 53 -6.63 5.20 0.75
CA THR A 53 -7.21 5.28 -0.59
C THR A 53 -8.70 5.56 -0.57
N LYS A 54 -9.42 5.27 0.53
CA LYS A 54 -10.85 5.49 0.64
C LYS A 54 -11.22 6.95 0.36
N ASP A 55 -10.43 7.90 0.85
CA ASP A 55 -10.73 9.33 0.78
C ASP A 55 -10.10 10.03 -0.42
N LEU A 56 -9.32 9.32 -1.24
CA LEU A 56 -8.68 9.85 -2.45
C LEU A 56 -9.62 9.83 -3.66
N ILE A 57 -9.46 10.86 -4.50
CA ILE A 57 -10.01 10.92 -5.85
C ILE A 57 -9.03 10.21 -6.79
N ALA A 58 -9.51 9.27 -7.58
CA ALA A 58 -8.68 8.54 -8.52
C ALA A 58 -8.28 9.42 -9.71
N THR A 59 -6.98 9.53 -9.97
CA THR A 59 -6.45 10.18 -11.19
C THR A 59 -5.95 9.17 -12.22
N LYS A 60 -5.86 7.88 -11.84
CA LYS A 60 -5.35 6.78 -12.66
C LYS A 60 -6.32 5.59 -12.70
N GLY A 61 -6.13 4.73 -13.69
CA GLY A 61 -6.91 3.49 -13.85
C GLY A 61 -8.38 3.73 -14.21
N ARG A 62 -9.22 2.70 -14.08
CA ARG A 62 -10.64 2.79 -14.41
C ARG A 62 -11.45 3.59 -13.39
N ALA A 63 -10.97 3.70 -12.15
CA ALA A 63 -11.62 4.45 -11.10
C ALA A 63 -11.63 5.96 -11.38
N SER A 64 -10.68 6.48 -12.17
CA SER A 64 -10.65 7.91 -12.52
C SER A 64 -11.85 8.35 -13.37
N PHE A 65 -12.51 7.43 -14.06
CA PHE A 65 -13.73 7.72 -14.83
C PHE A 65 -14.92 8.09 -13.95
N LEU A 66 -14.85 7.81 -12.64
CA LEU A 66 -15.92 8.05 -11.68
C LEU A 66 -15.80 9.41 -10.97
N GLY A 67 -14.64 10.08 -11.06
CA GLY A 67 -14.38 11.34 -10.34
C GLY A 67 -14.69 11.23 -8.85
N ASP A 68 -15.47 12.17 -8.32
CA ASP A 68 -15.86 12.21 -6.90
C ASP A 68 -16.62 10.98 -6.42
N ARG A 69 -17.29 10.24 -7.32
CA ARG A 69 -17.99 8.99 -6.96
C ARG A 69 -17.05 7.86 -6.54
N ALA A 70 -15.76 7.97 -6.85
CA ALA A 70 -14.76 7.01 -6.37
C ALA A 70 -14.40 7.21 -4.88
N LYS A 71 -14.69 8.38 -4.32
CA LYS A 71 -14.44 8.69 -2.91
C LYS A 71 -15.37 7.87 -2.02
N GLY A 72 -14.89 7.44 -0.86
CA GLY A 72 -15.59 6.54 0.05
C GLY A 72 -15.35 5.05 -0.21
N HIS A 73 -14.67 4.70 -1.30
CA HIS A 73 -14.35 3.32 -1.67
C HIS A 73 -12.83 3.08 -1.63
N ILE A 74 -12.42 1.97 -1.01
CA ILE A 74 -11.02 1.51 -1.03
C ILE A 74 -10.65 1.07 -2.46
N ASP A 75 -9.45 1.41 -2.89
CA ASP A 75 -8.94 0.92 -4.17
C ASP A 75 -8.66 -0.60 -4.12
N PRO A 76 -9.21 -1.40 -5.06
CA PRO A 76 -8.96 -2.85 -5.08
C PRO A 76 -7.48 -3.21 -5.31
N GLY A 77 -6.72 -2.39 -6.04
CA GLY A 77 -5.29 -2.60 -6.24
C GLY A 77 -4.49 -2.40 -4.95
N ALA A 78 -4.81 -1.36 -4.19
CA ALA A 78 -4.28 -1.12 -2.86
C ALA A 78 -4.65 -2.25 -1.89
N ARG A 79 -5.91 -2.69 -1.87
CA ARG A 79 -6.34 -3.82 -1.02
C ARG A 79 -5.60 -5.12 -1.35
N SER A 80 -5.46 -5.45 -2.63
CA SER A 80 -4.74 -6.66 -3.05
C SER A 80 -3.26 -6.61 -2.65
N SER A 81 -2.64 -5.43 -2.77
CA SER A 81 -1.23 -5.23 -2.40
C SER A 81 -1.03 -5.34 -0.89
N GLN A 82 -1.92 -4.74 -0.10
CA GLN A 82 -1.88 -4.84 1.35
C GLN A 82 -2.06 -6.31 1.79
N LEU A 83 -2.99 -7.05 1.20
CA LEU A 83 -3.23 -8.45 1.55
C LEU A 83 -2.00 -9.33 1.24
N ALA A 84 -1.34 -9.11 0.11
CA ALA A 84 -0.12 -9.83 -0.24
C ALA A 84 1.01 -9.57 0.77
N ILE A 85 1.17 -8.31 1.20
CA ILE A 85 2.18 -7.91 2.20
C ILE A 85 1.84 -8.50 3.56
N GLU A 86 0.58 -8.42 3.97
CA GLU A 86 0.09 -9.02 5.22
C GLU A 86 0.35 -10.53 5.26
N ALA A 87 0.10 -11.25 4.17
CA ALA A 87 0.40 -12.68 4.09
C ALA A 87 1.89 -12.99 4.28
N ILE A 88 2.78 -12.19 3.67
CA ILE A 88 4.23 -12.32 3.84
C ILE A 88 4.63 -12.04 5.30
N CYS A 89 4.14 -10.94 5.89
CA CYS A 89 4.43 -10.58 7.28
C CYS A 89 3.94 -11.66 8.26
N ASN A 90 2.73 -12.18 8.07
CA ASN A 90 2.19 -13.26 8.91
C ASN A 90 3.02 -14.55 8.79
N SER A 91 3.58 -14.85 7.60
CA SER A 91 4.50 -15.98 7.42
C SER A 91 5.80 -15.83 8.23
N ILE A 92 6.25 -14.59 8.49
CA ILE A 92 7.41 -14.28 9.32
C ILE A 92 7.06 -14.36 10.81
N LEU A 93 5.89 -13.83 11.20
CA LEU A 93 5.47 -13.75 12.60
C LEU A 93 5.08 -15.11 13.18
N ASN A 94 4.47 -15.97 12.37
CA ASN A 94 3.99 -17.30 12.78
C ASN A 94 5.08 -18.38 12.75
N LYS A 95 6.33 -18.02 12.42
CA LYS A 95 7.51 -18.87 12.62
C LYS A 95 8.06 -18.71 14.03
#